data_AF-A0A971X3X1-F1
#
_entry.id   AF-A0A971X3X1-F1
#
_cell.length_a   1.000
_cell.length_b   1.000
_cell.length_c   1.000
_cell.angle_alpha   90.00
_cell.angle_beta   90.00
_cell.angle_gamma   90.00
#
_symmetry.space_group_name_H-M   'P 1'
#
loop_
_entity.id
_entity.type
_entity.pdbx_description
1 polymer ?
#
loop_
_entity_poly.entity_id
_entity_poly.type
_entity_poly.pdbx_seq_one_letter_code
_entity_poly.pdbx_strand_id
1 'polypeptide(L)'
;RTLMATEDGTPQGGIISPCLANATLNGLETGLKAHLCEQFGKTKGSKLKVSVVRYADDFVVLASSKELGEVKHRQLYQLASTDLVRHKRLPEAYSPFDPEHELKWEKLRVERMRHTLRYSKEILKLLIRQEGKCALCGHEISKETGWHDHHIVRRVDGGPDTLKNRAVLHPNCHPQLHSRGMTQPLKYSGIRNSR
;
A
#
# COMPACT_ATOMS: atom_id res chain seq x y z
N ARG A 1 2.41 31.85 4.75
CA ARG A 1 0.94 31.94 4.98
C ARG A 1 0.62 31.03 6.15
N THR A 2 0.42 31.58 7.34
CA THR A 2 0.13 30.82 8.56
C THR A 2 -1.36 30.51 8.57
N LEU A 3 -1.75 29.23 8.51
CA LEU A 3 -3.14 28.81 8.62
C LEU A 3 -3.50 28.79 10.11
N MET A 4 -4.54 29.53 10.51
CA MET A 4 -5.09 29.45 11.86
C MET A 4 -6.11 28.32 11.93
N ALA A 5 -6.14 27.60 13.05
CA ALA A 5 -7.14 26.59 13.30
C ALA A 5 -8.50 27.26 13.57
N THR A 6 -9.49 27.00 12.74
CA THR A 6 -10.90 27.32 13.00
C THR A 6 -11.53 26.20 13.80
N GLU A 7 -12.24 26.54 14.89
CA GLU A 7 -13.00 25.57 15.68
C GLU A 7 -14.32 25.17 15.00
N ASP A 8 -14.88 26.07 14.18
CA ASP A 8 -16.06 25.80 13.38
C ASP A 8 -15.68 25.07 12.08
N GLY A 9 -16.32 23.91 11.86
CA GLY A 9 -16.23 23.15 10.62
C GLY A 9 -16.89 23.89 9.45
N THR A 10 -16.83 23.29 8.26
CA THR A 10 -17.56 23.87 7.13
C THR A 10 -19.07 23.82 7.35
N PRO A 11 -19.83 24.87 6.98
CA PRO A 11 -21.29 24.84 7.02
C PRO A 11 -21.82 23.60 6.29
N GLN A 12 -22.84 22.94 6.85
CA GLN A 12 -23.49 21.80 6.21
C GLN A 12 -24.03 22.24 4.84
N GLY A 13 -23.61 21.57 3.76
CA GLY A 13 -23.94 21.95 2.38
C GLY A 13 -22.95 22.90 1.68
N GLY A 14 -21.78 23.17 2.29
CA GLY A 14 -20.70 23.87 1.60
C GLY A 14 -20.14 23.07 0.42
N ILE A 15 -19.51 23.73 -0.56
CA ILE A 15 -19.00 23.09 -1.79
C ILE A 15 -18.04 21.90 -1.56
N ILE A 16 -17.43 21.82 -0.37
CA ILE A 16 -16.53 20.71 0.00
C ILE A 16 -17.21 19.63 0.85
N SER A 17 -18.46 19.81 1.28
CA SER A 17 -19.17 18.84 2.14
C SER A 17 -19.27 17.45 1.49
N PRO A 18 -19.54 17.29 0.18
CA PRO A 18 -19.58 15.97 -0.43
C PRO A 18 -18.23 15.24 -0.37
N CYS A 19 -17.13 16.00 -0.48
CA CYS A 19 -15.78 15.46 -0.39
C CYS A 19 -15.48 15.01 1.04
N LEU A 20 -15.81 15.84 2.04
CA LEU A 20 -15.63 15.51 3.46
C LEU A 20 -16.49 14.32 3.87
N ALA A 21 -17.76 14.27 3.47
CA ALA A 21 -18.68 13.14 3.73
C ALA A 21 -18.16 11.83 3.11
N ASN A 22 -17.71 11.86 1.86
CA ASN A 22 -17.09 10.68 1.25
C ASN A 22 -15.79 10.28 1.95
N ALA A 23 -15.03 11.28 2.39
CA ALA A 23 -13.80 11.08 3.13
C ALA A 23 -14.02 10.64 4.56
N THR A 24 -15.20 10.82 5.21
CA THR A 24 -15.60 10.31 6.54
C THR A 24 -16.40 8.99 6.52
N LEU A 25 -16.97 8.62 5.37
CA LEU A 25 -17.69 7.36 5.17
C LEU A 25 -16.85 6.28 4.47
N ASN A 26 -15.58 6.57 4.17
CA ASN A 26 -14.65 5.61 3.59
C ASN A 26 -14.43 4.41 4.53
N GLY A 27 -14.52 3.20 3.99
CA GLY A 27 -14.42 1.97 4.78
C GLY A 27 -15.67 1.59 5.57
N LEU A 28 -16.77 2.36 5.49
CA LEU A 28 -18.06 2.01 6.11
C LEU A 28 -18.56 0.62 5.65
N GLU A 29 -18.49 0.35 4.35
CA GLU A 29 -18.88 -0.96 3.78
C GLU A 29 -18.01 -2.10 4.31
N THR A 30 -16.69 -1.90 4.39
CA THR A 30 -15.74 -2.88 4.96
C THR A 30 -16.06 -3.14 6.43
N GLY A 31 -16.38 -2.08 7.18
CA GLY A 31 -16.76 -2.15 8.59
C GLY A 31 -18.06 -2.91 8.82
N LEU A 32 -19.08 -2.66 8.00
CA LEU A 32 -20.34 -3.40 7.99
C LEU A 32 -20.12 -4.88 7.69
N LYS A 33 -19.34 -5.20 6.66
CA LYS A 33 -19.00 -6.59 6.31
C LYS A 33 -18.26 -7.31 7.45
N ALA A 34 -17.32 -6.64 8.11
CA ALA A 34 -16.60 -7.21 9.25
C ALA A 34 -17.53 -7.50 10.43
N HIS A 35 -18.42 -6.56 10.76
CA HIS A 35 -19.41 -6.70 11.84
C HIS A 35 -20.39 -7.86 11.58
N LEU A 36 -20.87 -8.00 10.34
CA LEU A 36 -21.73 -9.12 9.95
C LEU A 36 -21.02 -10.47 10.02
N CYS A 37 -19.74 -10.51 9.67
CA CYS A 37 -18.92 -11.70 9.83
C CYS A 37 -18.74 -12.08 11.32
N GLU A 38 -18.67 -11.10 12.21
CA GLU A 38 -18.55 -11.32 13.66
C GLU A 38 -19.87 -11.82 14.28
N GLN A 39 -21.01 -11.22 13.93
CA GLN A 39 -22.30 -11.61 14.51
C GLN A 39 -22.83 -12.94 13.99
N PHE A 40 -22.66 -13.26 12.71
CA PHE A 40 -23.29 -14.43 12.07
C PHE A 40 -22.30 -15.52 11.65
N GLY A 41 -21.00 -15.32 11.91
CA GLY A 41 -19.92 -16.22 11.48
C GLY A 41 -19.56 -16.06 9.99
N LYS A 42 -18.29 -16.31 9.65
CA LYS A 42 -17.69 -16.05 8.31
C LYS A 42 -18.50 -16.60 7.12
N THR A 43 -19.13 -17.76 7.28
CA THR A 43 -19.85 -18.47 6.21
C THR A 43 -21.22 -17.86 5.90
N LYS A 44 -21.95 -17.37 6.91
CA LYS A 44 -23.22 -16.65 6.71
C LYS A 44 -22.99 -15.16 6.42
N GLY A 45 -21.96 -14.56 7.04
CA GLY A 45 -21.56 -13.16 6.85
C GLY A 45 -21.21 -12.81 5.39
N SER A 46 -20.50 -13.67 4.67
CA SER A 46 -20.20 -13.44 3.24
C SER A 46 -21.41 -13.60 2.31
N LYS A 47 -22.42 -14.36 2.76
CA LYS A 47 -23.65 -14.65 2.00
C LYS A 47 -24.66 -13.51 2.12
N LEU A 48 -24.52 -12.68 3.15
CA LEU A 48 -25.31 -11.49 3.40
C LEU A 48 -24.79 -10.35 2.51
N LYS A 49 -25.50 -10.10 1.41
CA LYS A 49 -25.18 -9.03 0.47
C LYS A 49 -25.58 -7.69 1.08
N VAL A 50 -24.61 -7.00 1.67
CA VAL A 50 -24.74 -5.61 2.09
C VAL A 50 -23.93 -4.71 1.17
N SER A 51 -24.60 -3.69 0.63
CA SER A 51 -24.01 -2.69 -0.27
C SER A 51 -24.29 -1.30 0.28
N VAL A 52 -23.28 -0.43 0.24
CA VAL A 52 -23.42 0.97 0.64
C VAL A 52 -23.26 1.82 -0.60
N VAL A 53 -24.32 2.51 -1.00
CA VAL A 53 -24.29 3.51 -2.06
C VAL A 53 -24.11 4.86 -1.40
N ARG A 54 -23.12 5.63 -1.85
CA ARG A 54 -22.84 6.98 -1.36
C ARG A 54 -23.01 7.96 -2.51
N TYR A 55 -23.74 9.04 -2.28
CA TYR A 55 -23.95 10.09 -3.26
C TYR A 55 -23.94 11.46 -2.58
N ALA A 56 -22.98 12.29 -2.95
CA ALA A 56 -22.74 13.58 -2.33
C ALA A 56 -22.67 13.50 -0.79
N ASP A 57 -23.66 14.08 -0.10
CA ASP A 57 -23.79 14.10 1.36
C ASP A 57 -24.69 12.96 1.90
N ASP A 58 -25.33 12.19 1.01
CA ASP A 58 -26.27 11.12 1.35
C ASP A 58 -25.68 9.72 1.15
N PHE A 59 -26.19 8.75 1.91
CA PHE A 59 -25.86 7.34 1.73
C PHE A 59 -27.06 6.44 1.96
N VAL A 60 -27.11 5.33 1.21
CA VAL A 60 -28.13 4.29 1.35
C VAL A 60 -27.42 2.96 1.60
N VAL A 61 -27.83 2.28 2.67
CA VAL A 61 -27.37 0.92 2.99
C VAL A 61 -28.44 -0.05 2.54
N LEU A 62 -28.10 -0.90 1.56
CA LEU A 62 -28.95 -1.97 1.08
C LEU A 62 -28.57 -3.28 1.76
N ALA A 63 -29.55 -3.97 2.34
CA ALA A 63 -29.36 -5.25 3.01
C ALA A 63 -30.47 -6.24 2.62
N SER A 64 -30.15 -7.54 2.61
CA SER A 64 -31.06 -8.61 2.17
C SER A 64 -32.09 -9.04 3.21
N SER A 65 -31.99 -8.61 4.47
CA SER A 65 -32.96 -8.90 5.54
C SER A 65 -33.10 -7.70 6.48
N LYS A 66 -34.34 -7.47 6.95
CA LYS A 66 -34.71 -6.36 7.85
C LYS A 66 -34.07 -6.48 9.24
N GLU A 67 -33.77 -7.70 9.69
CA GLU A 67 -33.08 -7.99 10.96
C GLU A 67 -31.62 -7.51 10.96
N LEU A 68 -31.02 -7.32 9.78
CA LEU A 68 -29.68 -6.74 9.64
C LEU A 68 -29.70 -5.21 9.68
N GLY A 69 -30.87 -4.61 9.55
CA GLY A 69 -31.11 -3.17 9.54
C GLY A 69 -31.31 -2.58 10.93
N GLU A 70 -31.08 -3.33 12.00
CA GLU A 70 -31.10 -2.78 13.36
C GLU A 70 -30.12 -1.62 13.47
N VAL A 71 -30.63 -0.49 13.94
CA VAL A 71 -29.86 0.76 14.08
C VAL A 71 -28.81 0.56 15.16
N LYS A 72 -27.57 0.32 14.72
CA LYS A 72 -26.40 0.31 15.60
C LYS A 72 -25.61 1.58 15.37
N HIS A 73 -25.36 2.31 16.46
CA HIS A 73 -24.50 3.48 16.43
C HIS A 73 -23.06 3.02 16.27
N ARG A 74 -22.39 3.52 15.23
CA ARG A 74 -20.95 3.38 15.04
C ARG A 74 -20.35 4.77 15.00
N GLN A 75 -19.29 4.97 15.79
CA GLN A 75 -18.53 6.20 15.72
C GLN A 75 -17.84 6.28 14.35
N LEU A 76 -18.11 7.35 13.61
CA LEU A 76 -17.35 7.68 12.41
C LEU A 76 -15.94 8.11 12.83
N TYR A 77 -14.97 7.88 11.96
CA TYR A 77 -13.62 8.38 12.23
C TYR A 77 -13.61 9.90 12.10
N GLN A 78 -12.92 10.53 13.04
CA GLN A 78 -12.77 11.97 13.01
C GLN A 78 -11.84 12.33 11.85
N LEU A 79 -12.31 13.13 10.89
CA LEU A 79 -11.47 13.45 9.73
C LEU A 79 -10.15 14.12 10.14
N ALA A 80 -10.20 14.95 11.19
CA ALA A 80 -9.03 15.59 11.79
C ALA A 80 -8.02 14.60 12.41
N SER A 81 -8.43 13.37 12.73
CA SER A 81 -7.52 12.32 13.21
C SER A 81 -6.87 11.52 12.08
N THR A 82 -7.12 11.87 10.81
CA THR A 82 -6.46 11.24 9.67
C THR A 82 -5.09 11.87 9.48
N ASP A 83 -4.04 11.06 9.56
CA ASP A 83 -2.67 11.53 9.36
C ASP A 83 -2.51 12.16 7.97
N LEU A 84 -2.10 13.43 7.95
CA LEU A 84 -1.79 14.14 6.72
C LEU A 84 -0.43 13.68 6.17
N VAL A 85 -0.43 12.63 5.37
CA VAL A 85 0.76 12.16 4.66
C VAL A 85 1.07 13.08 3.48
N ARG A 86 2.05 13.96 3.64
CA ARG A 86 2.51 14.82 2.54
C ARG A 86 3.40 14.05 1.57
N HIS A 87 2.91 13.84 0.37
CA HIS A 87 3.72 13.29 -0.71
C HIS A 87 4.80 14.31 -1.13
N LYS A 88 6.05 13.86 -1.20
CA LYS A 88 7.16 14.69 -1.67
C LYS A 88 6.97 14.97 -3.16
N ARG A 89 6.97 16.26 -3.55
CA ARG A 89 7.00 16.67 -4.96
C ARG A 89 8.30 16.17 -5.59
N LEU A 90 8.20 15.54 -6.76
CA LEU A 90 9.36 15.09 -7.52
C LEU A 90 9.95 16.27 -8.30
N PRO A 91 11.28 16.32 -8.50
CA PRO A 91 11.90 17.30 -9.38
C PRO A 91 11.35 17.21 -10.80
N GLU A 92 11.34 18.31 -11.52
CA GLU A 92 10.81 18.37 -12.89
C GLU A 92 11.60 17.49 -13.87
N ALA A 93 12.92 17.40 -13.70
CA ALA A 93 13.79 16.54 -14.50
C ALA A 93 13.59 15.02 -14.22
N TYR A 94 12.75 14.64 -13.26
CA TYR A 94 12.56 13.23 -12.92
C TYR A 94 11.63 12.53 -13.91
N SER A 95 12.14 11.52 -14.59
CA SER A 95 11.36 10.63 -15.46
C SER A 95 11.35 9.20 -14.91
N PRO A 96 10.18 8.57 -14.71
CA PRO A 96 10.08 7.15 -14.36
C PRO A 96 10.58 6.19 -15.46
N PHE A 97 10.78 6.68 -16.68
CA PHE A 97 11.21 5.89 -17.84
C PHE A 97 12.70 6.07 -18.16
N ASP A 98 13.38 6.90 -17.39
CA ASP A 98 14.80 7.14 -17.55
C ASP A 98 15.59 6.13 -16.69
N PRO A 99 16.45 5.30 -17.31
CA PRO A 99 17.27 4.32 -16.60
C PRO A 99 18.14 4.91 -15.49
N GLU A 100 18.58 6.17 -15.61
CA GLU A 100 19.40 6.84 -14.59
C GLU A 100 18.61 7.08 -13.29
N HIS A 101 17.29 7.18 -13.41
CA HIS A 101 16.37 7.46 -12.31
C HIS A 101 15.83 6.20 -11.61
N GLU A 102 16.15 4.99 -12.08
CA GLU A 102 15.60 3.73 -11.54
C GLU A 102 15.91 3.56 -10.04
N LEU A 103 17.18 3.72 -9.64
CA LEU A 103 17.59 3.56 -8.24
C LEU A 103 16.84 4.55 -7.33
N LYS A 104 16.55 5.76 -7.83
CA LYS A 104 15.75 6.75 -7.11
C LYS A 104 14.28 6.35 -7.03
N TRP A 105 13.72 5.79 -8.11
CA TRP A 105 12.35 5.26 -8.13
C TRP A 105 12.16 4.10 -7.14
N GLU A 106 13.07 3.12 -7.14
CA GLU A 106 13.04 1.97 -6.23
C GLU A 106 13.10 2.41 -4.76
N LYS A 107 13.98 3.36 -4.42
CA LYS A 107 14.03 3.95 -3.07
C LYS A 107 12.73 4.62 -2.66
N LEU A 108 12.17 5.48 -3.53
CA LEU A 108 10.90 6.18 -3.27
C LEU A 108 9.72 5.22 -3.15
N ARG A 109 9.74 4.13 -3.91
CA ARG A 109 8.75 3.06 -3.82
C ARG A 109 8.80 2.39 -2.46
N VAL A 110 9.98 1.97 -2.02
CA VAL A 110 10.19 1.35 -0.70
C VAL A 110 9.71 2.29 0.40
N GLU A 111 10.11 3.57 0.34
CA GLU A 111 9.75 4.55 1.37
C GLU A 111 8.24 4.82 1.45
N ARG A 112 7.54 4.85 0.31
CA ARG A 112 6.08 4.98 0.28
C ARG A 112 5.35 3.72 0.76
N MET A 113 5.89 2.55 0.44
CA MET A 113 5.20 1.28 0.70
C MET A 113 5.52 0.67 2.07
N ARG A 114 6.61 1.07 2.73
CA ARG A 114 7.10 0.47 3.99
C ARG A 114 6.06 0.37 5.10
N HIS A 115 5.11 1.31 5.13
CA HIS A 115 4.07 1.39 6.17
C HIS A 115 2.86 0.48 5.88
N THR A 116 2.80 -0.11 4.68
CA THR A 116 1.67 -0.95 4.29
C THR A 116 1.87 -2.40 4.71
N LEU A 117 0.85 -3.01 5.31
CA LEU A 117 0.87 -4.44 5.67
C LEU A 117 1.09 -5.34 4.45
N ARG A 118 0.62 -4.92 3.27
CA ARG A 118 0.85 -5.64 2.01
C ARG A 118 2.33 -5.74 1.70
N TYR A 119 3.05 -4.62 1.73
CA TYR A 119 4.49 -4.59 1.47
C TYR A 119 5.26 -5.47 2.45
N SER A 120 4.96 -5.36 3.75
CA SER A 120 5.62 -6.20 4.76
C SER A 120 5.42 -7.70 4.51
N LYS A 121 4.22 -8.12 4.09
CA LYS A 121 3.95 -9.52 3.70
C LYS A 121 4.72 -9.93 2.44
N GLU A 122 4.85 -9.03 1.46
CA GLU A 122 5.61 -9.30 0.24
C GLU A 122 7.11 -9.44 0.53
N ILE A 123 7.69 -8.56 1.33
CA ILE A 123 9.10 -8.63 1.75
C ILE A 123 9.38 -9.92 2.51
N LEU A 124 8.50 -10.31 3.44
CA LEU A 124 8.67 -11.57 4.17
C LEU A 124 8.71 -12.78 3.22
N LYS A 125 7.85 -12.80 2.19
CA LYS A 125 7.89 -13.86 1.16
C LYS A 125 9.21 -13.88 0.39
N LEU A 126 9.75 -12.71 0.05
CA LEU A 126 11.03 -12.61 -0.64
C LEU A 126 12.19 -13.08 0.25
N LEU A 127 12.21 -12.68 1.52
CA LEU A 127 13.23 -13.12 2.49
C LEU A 127 13.17 -14.63 2.71
N ILE A 128 11.98 -15.22 2.90
CA ILE A 128 11.82 -16.67 3.02
C ILE A 128 12.36 -17.38 1.77
N ARG A 129 12.02 -16.88 0.57
CA ARG A 129 12.52 -17.45 -0.69
C ARG A 129 14.04 -17.38 -0.83
N GLN A 130 14.64 -16.32 -0.30
CA GLN A 130 16.10 -16.10 -0.32
C GLN A 130 16.81 -16.69 0.90
N GLU A 131 16.12 -17.49 1.73
CA GLU A 131 16.67 -18.04 2.98
C GLU A 131 17.26 -16.96 3.91
N GLY A 132 16.66 -15.77 3.91
CA GLY A 132 17.14 -14.62 4.67
C GLY A 132 18.44 -13.99 4.14
N LYS A 133 18.92 -14.38 2.95
CA LYS A 133 20.18 -13.90 2.37
C LYS A 133 19.96 -12.80 1.33
N CYS A 134 20.95 -11.95 1.16
CA CYS A 134 21.01 -10.97 0.07
C CYS A 134 21.19 -11.68 -1.27
N ALA A 135 20.36 -11.34 -2.25
CA ALA A 135 20.34 -12.01 -3.56
C ALA A 135 21.67 -11.87 -4.34
N LEU A 136 22.46 -10.83 -4.04
CA LEU A 136 23.75 -10.55 -4.69
C LEU A 136 24.94 -11.19 -3.96
N CYS A 137 25.12 -10.88 -2.67
CA CYS A 137 26.33 -11.27 -1.93
C CYS A 137 26.18 -12.57 -1.11
N GLY A 138 24.96 -13.07 -0.92
CA GLY A 138 24.68 -14.30 -0.17
C GLY A 138 24.78 -14.19 1.35
N HIS A 139 25.17 -13.04 1.90
CA HIS A 139 25.20 -12.81 3.34
C HIS A 139 23.80 -12.54 3.89
N GLU A 140 23.60 -12.82 5.17
CA GLU A 140 22.32 -12.65 5.86
C GLU A 140 21.85 -11.19 5.86
N ILE A 141 20.53 -11.02 5.78
CA ILE A 141 19.85 -9.74 5.95
C ILE A 141 19.27 -9.70 7.36
N SER A 142 19.80 -8.80 8.16
CA SER A 142 19.28 -8.49 9.49
C SER A 142 18.59 -7.13 9.52
N LYS A 143 17.89 -6.83 10.61
CA LYS A 143 17.31 -5.50 10.87
C LYS A 143 18.39 -4.41 10.88
N GLU A 144 19.61 -4.75 11.29
CA GLU A 144 20.73 -3.81 11.38
C GLU A 144 21.30 -3.49 9.99
N THR A 145 21.46 -4.51 9.14
CA THR A 145 21.94 -4.31 7.77
C THR A 145 20.91 -3.61 6.87
N GLY A 146 19.63 -3.75 7.21
CA GLY A 146 18.53 -3.29 6.38
C GLY A 146 18.47 -3.98 5.02
N TRP A 147 17.53 -3.54 4.19
CA TRP A 147 17.34 -4.10 2.87
C TRP A 147 16.69 -3.13 1.88
N HIS A 148 16.99 -3.33 0.61
CA HIS A 148 16.31 -2.72 -0.53
C HIS A 148 15.59 -3.80 -1.35
N ASP A 149 14.41 -3.43 -1.85
CA ASP A 149 13.63 -4.20 -2.81
C ASP A 149 14.05 -3.80 -4.23
N HIS A 150 14.35 -4.78 -5.07
CA HIS A 150 14.93 -4.59 -6.38
C HIS A 150 14.20 -5.42 -7.43
N HIS A 151 13.95 -4.84 -8.60
CA HIS A 151 13.39 -5.56 -9.74
C HIS A 151 14.49 -6.20 -10.60
N ILE A 152 14.43 -7.52 -10.80
CA ILE A 152 15.48 -8.30 -11.50
C ILE A 152 15.60 -7.85 -12.97
N VAL A 153 14.46 -7.76 -13.64
CA VAL A 153 14.31 -6.98 -14.87
C VAL A 153 13.71 -5.66 -14.46
N ARG A 154 14.41 -4.55 -14.73
CA ARG A 154 13.97 -3.21 -14.35
C ARG A 154 12.62 -2.88 -14.94
N ARG A 155 11.92 -1.95 -14.30
CA ARG A 155 10.63 -1.45 -14.79
C ARG A 155 10.80 -0.69 -16.11
N VAL A 156 11.87 0.08 -16.24
CA VAL A 156 12.22 0.80 -17.49
C VAL A 156 12.49 -0.15 -18.66
N ASP A 157 13.00 -1.36 -18.38
CA ASP A 157 13.27 -2.39 -19.39
C ASP A 157 12.05 -3.30 -19.66
N GLY A 158 10.86 -2.93 -19.15
CA GLY A 158 9.62 -3.70 -19.35
C GLY A 158 9.39 -4.83 -18.34
N GLY A 159 10.19 -4.91 -17.29
CA GLY A 159 10.03 -5.91 -16.23
C GLY A 159 8.70 -5.77 -15.47
N PRO A 160 8.00 -6.88 -15.18
CA PRO A 160 6.72 -6.81 -14.47
C PRO A 160 6.92 -6.57 -12.97
N ASP A 161 5.97 -5.90 -12.30
CA ASP A 161 5.99 -5.75 -10.84
C ASP A 161 5.34 -6.95 -10.14
N THR A 162 6.06 -8.07 -10.16
CA THR A 162 5.64 -9.33 -9.55
C THR A 162 6.69 -9.83 -8.58
N LEU A 163 6.30 -10.66 -7.61
CA LEU A 163 7.27 -11.28 -6.68
C LEU A 163 8.34 -12.10 -7.40
N LYS A 164 8.01 -12.70 -8.56
CA LYS A 164 8.96 -13.48 -9.37
C LYS A 164 10.04 -12.60 -10.01
N ASN A 165 9.76 -11.32 -10.23
CA ASN A 165 10.69 -10.35 -10.79
C ASN A 165 11.26 -9.39 -9.72
N ARG A 166 11.14 -9.74 -8.44
CA ARG A 166 11.67 -8.93 -7.34
C ARG A 166 12.63 -9.73 -6.49
N ALA A 167 13.64 -9.08 -5.94
CA ALA A 167 14.62 -9.65 -5.04
C ALA A 167 15.01 -8.63 -3.96
N VAL A 168 15.47 -9.13 -2.82
CA VAL A 168 15.91 -8.29 -1.71
C VAL A 168 17.44 -8.28 -1.65
N LEU A 169 18.00 -7.09 -1.51
CA LEU A 169 19.43 -6.81 -1.53
C LEU A 169 19.83 -5.95 -0.33
N HIS A 170 21.10 -6.00 0.10
CA HIS A 170 21.60 -5.01 1.06
C HIS A 170 21.62 -3.60 0.47
N PRO A 171 21.50 -2.55 1.30
CA PRO A 171 21.58 -1.17 0.84
C PRO A 171 22.88 -0.81 0.09
N ASN A 172 23.99 -1.48 0.40
CA ASN A 172 25.27 -1.29 -0.27
C ASN A 172 25.38 -2.14 -1.56
N CYS A 173 24.81 -3.34 -1.57
CA CYS A 173 24.81 -4.23 -2.73
C CYS A 173 23.93 -3.70 -3.87
N HIS A 174 22.84 -3.01 -3.53
CA HIS A 174 21.87 -2.56 -4.52
C HIS A 174 22.45 -1.52 -5.51
N PRO A 175 23.09 -0.41 -5.08
CA PRO A 175 23.75 0.52 -5.99
C PRO A 175 24.91 -0.12 -6.77
N GLN A 176 25.63 -1.06 -6.16
CA GLN A 176 26.72 -1.79 -6.84
C GLN A 176 26.22 -2.62 -8.02
N LEU A 177 25.00 -3.16 -7.93
CA LEU A 177 24.39 -3.89 -9.04
C LEU A 177 24.06 -2.96 -10.21
N HIS A 178 23.49 -1.79 -9.91
CA HIS A 178 23.15 -0.78 -10.91
C HIS A 178 24.41 -0.18 -11.56
N SER A 179 25.48 0.07 -10.79
CA SER A 179 26.74 0.58 -11.36
C SER A 179 27.46 -0.43 -12.27
N ARG A 180 27.22 -1.73 -12.07
CA ARG A 180 27.74 -2.82 -12.92
C ARG A 180 26.80 -3.18 -14.08
N GLY A 181 25.75 -2.38 -14.30
CA GLY A 181 24.80 -2.57 -15.41
C GLY A 181 23.97 -3.85 -15.29
N MET A 182 23.71 -4.35 -14.08
CA MET A 182 22.92 -5.57 -13.82
C MET A 182 23.42 -6.85 -14.50
N THR A 183 24.64 -6.84 -15.01
CA THR A 183 25.30 -8.00 -15.62
C THR A 183 25.55 -9.12 -14.61
N GLN A 184 25.55 -8.77 -13.31
CA GLN A 184 25.81 -9.71 -12.24
C GLN A 184 24.57 -10.54 -11.91
N PRO A 185 24.63 -11.88 -12.03
CA PRO A 185 23.48 -12.73 -11.72
C PRO A 185 23.18 -12.71 -10.23
N LEU A 186 21.89 -12.59 -9.88
CA LEU A 186 21.41 -12.71 -8.50
C LEU A 186 21.31 -14.19 -8.08
N LYS A 187 22.47 -14.78 -7.83
CA LYS A 187 22.64 -16.21 -7.52
C LYS A 187 21.82 -16.69 -6.32
N TYR A 188 21.57 -15.81 -5.35
CA TYR A 188 20.86 -16.13 -4.11
C TYR A 188 19.41 -15.61 -4.11
N SER A 189 18.86 -15.27 -5.27
CA SER A 189 17.47 -14.80 -5.40
C SER A 189 16.42 -15.88 -5.09
N GLY A 190 16.83 -17.15 -5.10
CA GLY A 190 15.95 -18.32 -4.93
C GLY A 190 15.00 -18.56 -6.11
N ILE A 191 15.20 -17.83 -7.22
CA ILE A 191 14.43 -18.03 -8.45
C ILE A 191 15.15 -19.11 -9.25
N ARG A 192 14.45 -20.21 -9.50
CA ARG A 192 14.90 -21.21 -10.47
C ARG A 192 14.78 -20.57 -11.85
N ASN A 193 15.89 -20.34 -12.53
CA ASN A 193 15.85 -20.03 -13.96
C ASN A 193 15.17 -21.23 -14.64
N SER A 194 13.95 -21.03 -15.14
CA SER A 194 13.36 -21.95 -16.10
C SER A 194 14.30 -21.93 -17.30
N ARG A 195 15.00 -23.05 -17.53
CA ARG A 195 15.57 -23.34 -18.83
C ARG A 195 14.47 -23.39 -19.86
#